data_AF-A0A5N8WJV4-F1
#
_entry.id   AF-A0A5N8WJV4-F1
#
_cell.length_a   1.000
_cell.length_b   1.000
_cell.length_c   1.000
_cell.angle_alpha   90.00
_cell.angle_beta   90.00
_cell.angle_gamma   90.00
#
_symmetry.space_group_name_H-M   'P 1'
#
loop_
_entity.id
_entity.type
_entity.pdbx_description
1 polymer ?
#
loop_
_entity_poly.entity_id
_entity_poly.type
_entity_poly.pdbx_seq_one_letter_code
_entity_poly.pdbx_strand_id
1 'polypeptide(L)'
;MCSVTGKRVGDRCGDQVVRAVRHRIDTRTGKRSRETVYVITDLTSGPVSPERIAKNLRAHWVIENPLHLFRDTAAREDVSKVRAGHVPESMAPA
;
A
#
# COMPACT_ATOMS: atom_id res chain seq x y z
N MET A 1 0.98 -14.34 -4.47
CA MET A 1 0.05 -15.00 -3.53
C MET A 1 0.21 -14.34 -2.16
N CYS A 2 -0.84 -13.75 -1.59
CA CYS A 2 -0.78 -13.14 -0.25
C CYS A 2 -1.24 -14.15 0.80
N SER A 3 -0.44 -14.37 1.83
CA SER A 3 -0.83 -15.13 3.02
C SER A 3 -0.95 -14.15 4.19
N VAL A 4 -2.14 -14.03 4.77
CA VAL A 4 -2.38 -13.14 5.91
C VAL A 4 -2.41 -14.00 7.17
N THR A 5 -1.55 -13.69 8.14
CA THR A 5 -1.52 -14.39 9.43
C THR A 5 -1.73 -13.37 10.54
N GLY A 6 -2.98 -13.21 10.98
CA GLY A 6 -3.31 -12.36 12.12
C GLY A 6 -2.78 -12.94 13.42
N LYS A 7 -2.03 -12.15 14.20
CA LYS A 7 -1.62 -12.50 15.57
C LYS A 7 -1.99 -11.35 16.50
N ARG A 8 -2.63 -11.63 17.64
CA ARG A 8 -2.95 -10.64 18.68
C ARG A 8 -1.69 -9.93 19.18
N VAL A 9 -1.75 -8.61 19.33
CA VAL A 9 -0.84 -7.81 20.14
C VAL A 9 -1.70 -6.80 20.91
N GLY A 10 -2.13 -7.16 22.13
CA GLY A 10 -2.86 -6.27 23.06
C GLY A 10 -4.33 -6.63 23.31
N ASP A 11 -4.76 -6.55 24.58
CA ASP A 11 -6.07 -6.99 25.08
C ASP A 11 -6.95 -5.85 25.65
N ARG A 12 -6.74 -4.59 25.25
CA ARG A 12 -7.61 -3.48 25.69
C ARG A 12 -7.94 -2.52 24.55
N CYS A 13 -9.24 -2.39 24.29
CA CYS A 13 -9.93 -1.45 23.39
C CYS A 13 -9.52 -1.55 21.92
N GLY A 14 -10.42 -2.07 21.07
CA GLY A 14 -10.54 -1.75 19.63
C GLY A 14 -9.43 -2.19 18.67
N ASP A 15 -8.17 -2.06 19.07
CA ASP A 15 -7.05 -1.97 18.16
C ASP A 15 -6.38 -3.33 18.00
N GLN A 16 -6.43 -3.86 16.78
CA GLN A 16 -5.74 -5.09 16.40
C GLN A 16 -4.55 -4.76 15.49
N VAL A 17 -3.39 -5.32 15.81
CA VAL A 17 -2.26 -5.40 14.88
C VAL A 17 -2.35 -6.70 14.08
N VAL A 18 -2.39 -6.59 12.76
CA VAL A 18 -2.36 -7.74 11.85
C VAL A 18 -1.03 -7.78 11.09
N ARG A 19 -0.40 -8.95 11.07
CA ARG A 19 0.79 -9.21 10.24
C ARG A 19 0.37 -9.87 8.92
N ALA A 20 0.54 -9.18 7.81
CA ALA A 20 0.31 -9.71 6.48
C ALA A 20 1.65 -10.04 5.80
N VAL A 21 1.75 -11.23 5.18
CA VAL A 21 2.92 -11.64 4.41
C VAL A 21 2.53 -11.73 2.93
N ARG A 22 3.15 -10.91 2.09
CA ARG A 22 2.91 -10.92 0.65
C ARG A 22 4.07 -11.56 -0.09
N HIS A 23 3.73 -12.44 -1.03
CA HIS A 23 4.67 -12.96 -2.03
C HIS A 23 4.32 -12.39 -3.40
N ARG A 24 5.26 -11.66 -3.98
CA ARG A 24 5.15 -11.08 -5.32
C ARG A 24 6.11 -11.80 -6.26
N ILE A 25 5.65 -11.99 -7.50
CA ILE A 25 6.49 -12.43 -8.60
C ILE A 25 6.45 -11.31 -9.63
N ASP A 26 7.62 -10.81 -10.02
CA ASP A 26 7.75 -9.93 -11.17
C ASP A 26 7.54 -10.78 -12.43
N THR A 27 6.50 -10.48 -13.21
CA THR A 27 6.15 -11.23 -14.42
C THR A 27 7.14 -11.04 -15.56
N ARG A 28 7.94 -9.96 -15.54
CA ARG A 28 8.96 -9.66 -16.55
C ARG A 28 10.31 -10.28 -16.20
N THR A 29 10.68 -10.30 -14.93
CA THR A 29 12.01 -10.76 -14.48
C THR A 29 12.00 -12.12 -13.77
N GLY A 30 10.82 -12.65 -13.42
CA GLY A 30 10.67 -13.88 -12.64
C GLY A 30 11.09 -13.75 -11.17
N LYS A 31 11.58 -12.58 -10.74
CA LYS A 31 12.06 -12.36 -9.38
C LYS A 31 10.93 -12.51 -8.37
N ARG A 32 11.18 -13.30 -7.32
CA ARG A 32 10.26 -13.48 -6.20
C ARG A 32 10.67 -12.56 -5.06
N SER A 33 9.75 -11.77 -4.55
CA SER A 33 9.95 -10.99 -3.33
C SER A 33 8.94 -11.40 -2.27
N ARG A 34 9.36 -11.29 -1.01
CA ARG A 34 8.54 -11.53 0.18
C ARG A 34 8.60 -10.30 1.05
N GLU A 35 7.44 -9.75 1.39
CA GLU A 35 7.35 -8.55 2.22
C GLU A 35 6.37 -8.81 3.37
N THR A 36 6.70 -8.27 4.54
CA THR A 36 5.86 -8.34 5.74
C THR A 36 5.32 -6.95 6.03
N VAL A 37 4.00 -6.82 6.13
CA VAL A 37 3.30 -5.56 6.40
C VAL A 37 2.56 -5.70 7.72
N TYR A 38 2.63 -4.67 8.56
CA TYR A 38 1.83 -4.56 9.78
C TYR A 38 0.69 -3.59 9.54
N VAL A 39 -0.50 -3.98 9.96
CA VAL A 39 -1.74 -3.24 9.75
C VAL A 39 -2.35 -3.00 11.11
N ILE A 40 -2.56 -1.73 11.45
CA ILE A 40 -3.29 -1.34 12.65
C ILE A 40 -4.74 -1.12 12.22
N THR A 41 -5.67 -1.72 12.94
CA THR A 41 -7.09 -1.62 12.60
C THR A 41 -7.97 -1.68 13.84
N ASP A 42 -9.00 -0.84 13.85
CA ASP A 42 -10.01 -0.81 14.91
C ASP A 42 -11.09 -1.91 14.71
N LEU A 43 -10.85 -2.83 13.75
CA LEU A 43 -11.75 -3.94 13.49
C LEU A 43 -11.82 -4.84 14.73
N THR A 44 -13.03 -4.95 15.27
CA THR A 44 -13.28 -5.72 16.48
C THR A 44 -12.87 -7.18 16.30
N SER A 45 -12.16 -7.73 17.28
CA SER A 45 -11.60 -9.08 17.32
C SER A 45 -12.65 -10.19 17.48
N GLY A 46 -13.80 -10.10 16.78
CA GLY A 46 -14.61 -11.27 16.51
C GLY A 46 -13.85 -12.24 15.59
N PRO A 47 -14.43 -13.38 15.16
CA PRO A 47 -13.83 -14.26 14.15
C PRO A 47 -13.82 -13.54 12.78
N VAL A 48 -13.02 -12.48 12.66
CA VAL A 48 -12.73 -11.82 11.41
C VAL A 48 -11.81 -12.77 10.67
N SER A 49 -12.38 -13.41 9.66
CA SER A 49 -11.65 -14.39 8.86
C SER A 49 -10.45 -13.70 8.19
N PRO A 50 -9.27 -14.34 8.13
CA PRO A 50 -8.09 -13.81 7.43
C PRO A 50 -8.40 -13.34 6.00
N GLU A 51 -9.40 -13.93 5.36
CA GLU A 51 -9.89 -13.57 4.02
C GLU A 51 -10.53 -12.19 4.00
N ARG A 52 -11.28 -11.80 5.04
CA ARG A 52 -11.89 -10.47 5.16
C ARG A 52 -10.82 -9.39 5.33
N ILE A 53 -9.80 -9.65 6.13
CA ILE A 53 -8.64 -8.75 6.25
C ILE A 53 -7.89 -8.68 4.92
N ALA A 54 -7.64 -9.82 4.27
CA ALA A 54 -6.98 -9.85 2.98
C ALA A 54 -7.78 -9.10 1.89
N LYS A 55 -9.12 -9.15 1.93
CA LYS A 55 -10.01 -8.39 1.05
C LYS A 55 -9.88 -6.89 1.28
N ASN A 56 -9.92 -6.45 2.55
CA ASN A 56 -9.76 -5.04 2.91
C ASN A 56 -8.38 -4.51 2.49
N LEU A 57 -7.33 -5.28 2.74
CA LEU A 57 -5.97 -4.91 2.32
C LEU A 57 -5.88 -4.77 0.81
N ARG A 58 -6.43 -5.71 0.03
CA ARG A 58 -6.45 -5.60 -1.43
C ARG A 58 -7.25 -4.39 -1.91
N ALA A 59 -8.41 -4.12 -1.31
CA ALA A 59 -9.24 -2.96 -1.67
C ALA A 59 -8.53 -1.64 -1.40
N HIS A 60 -7.73 -1.55 -0.33
CA HIS A 60 -6.91 -0.38 -0.05
C HIS A 60 -5.88 -0.11 -1.16
N TRP A 61 -5.16 -1.13 -1.64
CA TRP A 61 -4.20 -0.98 -2.74
C TRP A 61 -4.85 -0.55 -4.07
N VAL A 62 -6.14 -0.89 -4.28
CA VAL A 62 -6.89 -0.46 -5.48
C VAL A 62 -7.11 1.06 -5.48
N ILE A 63 -7.08 1.74 -4.34
CA ILE A 63 -7.22 3.21 -4.27
C ILE A 63 -5.91 3.90 -4.69
N GLU A 64 -4.77 3.31 -4.33
CA GLU A 64 -3.44 3.88 -4.63
C GLU A 64 -3.07 3.76 -6.11
N ASN A 65 -3.44 2.64 -6.75
CA ASN A 65 -3.14 2.39 -8.17
C ASN A 65 -3.66 3.47 -9.16
N PRO A 66 -4.93 3.90 -9.11
CA PRO A 66 -5.44 4.97 -9.97
C PRO A 66 -4.89 6.35 -9.58
N LEU A 67 -4.56 6.57 -8.29
CA LEU A 67 -3.90 7.80 -7.86
C LEU A 67 -2.51 7.92 -8.50
N HIS A 68 -1.71 6.85 -8.49
CA HIS A 68 -0.42 6.82 -9.18
C HIS A 68 -0.59 6.99 -10.68
N LEU A 69 -1.54 6.30 -11.32
CA LEU A 69 -1.80 6.50 -12.74
C LEU A 69 -2.08 7.98 -13.08
N PHE A 70 -2.95 8.64 -12.32
CA PHE A 70 -3.25 10.06 -12.52
C PHE A 70 -2.00 10.93 -12.30
N ARG A 71 -1.27 10.69 -11.22
CA ARG A 71 -0.08 11.45 -10.86
C ARG A 71 1.03 11.34 -11.91
N ASP A 72 1.26 10.12 -12.38
CA ASP A 72 2.30 9.82 -13.36
C ASP A 72 1.92 10.37 -14.75
N THR A 73 0.63 10.27 -15.14
CA THR A 73 0.18 10.61 -16.50
C THR A 73 -0.44 11.99 -16.64
N ALA A 74 -1.49 12.28 -15.87
CA ALA A 74 -2.27 13.51 -15.99
C ALA A 74 -1.56 14.69 -15.30
N ALA A 75 -0.99 14.48 -14.12
CA ALA A 75 -0.11 15.46 -13.46
C ALA A 75 1.30 15.48 -14.06
N ARG A 76 1.62 14.52 -14.95
CA ARG A 76 2.87 14.45 -15.71
C ARG A 76 4.12 14.40 -14.82
N GLU A 77 4.01 13.89 -13.60
CA GLU A 77 5.16 13.77 -12.69
C GLU A 77 6.29 12.93 -13.32
N ASP A 78 5.96 11.86 -14.05
CA ASP A 78 6.94 10.98 -14.70
C ASP A 78 7.80 11.69 -15.75
N VAL A 79 7.24 12.71 -16.42
CA VAL A 79 7.95 13.48 -17.45
C VAL A 79 8.51 14.80 -16.90
N SER A 80 8.20 15.15 -15.65
CA SER A 80 8.71 16.35 -15.01
C SER A 80 10.21 16.22 -14.75
N LYS A 81 10.98 17.19 -15.26
CA LYS A 81 12.44 17.28 -15.02
C LYS A 81 12.80 18.22 -13.88
N VAL A 82 11.80 18.77 -13.20
CA VAL A 82 12.00 19.71 -12.09
C VAL A 82 12.69 18.96 -10.95
N ARG A 83 13.88 19.41 -10.56
CA ARG A 83 14.62 18.81 -9.44
C ARG A 83 14.30 19.54 -8.13
N ALA A 84 14.26 18.77 -7.04
CA ALA A 84 14.08 19.32 -5.69
C ALA A 84 15.14 20.42 -5.43
N GLY A 85 14.68 21.64 -5.16
CA GLY A 85 15.52 22.82 -4.93
C GLY A 85 15.13 24.05 -5.74
N HIS A 86 14.69 23.89 -7.01
CA HIS A 86 14.34 25.01 -7.90
C HIS A 86 12.88 24.97 -8.35
N VAL A 87 12.00 24.33 -7.57
CA VAL A 87 10.60 24.03 -7.96
C VAL A 87 9.80 25.29 -8.31
N PRO A 88 9.81 26.37 -7.49
CA PRO A 88 9.01 27.56 -7.80
C PRO A 88 9.49 28.29 -9.06
N GLU A 89 10.80 28.39 -9.24
CA GLU A 89 11.43 29.10 -10.36
C GLU A 89 11.31 28.31 -11.67
N SER A 90 11.37 26.98 -11.60
CA SER A 90 11.18 26.09 -12.77
C SER A 90 9.72 25.97 -13.22
N MET A 91 8.77 26.30 -12.34
CA MET A 91 7.32 26.26 -12.63
C MET A 91 6.73 27.65 -12.90
N ALA A 92 7.52 28.71 -12.78
CA ALA A 92 7.10 30.06 -13.14
C ALA A 92 6.97 30.17 -14.67
N PRO A 93 5.92 30.84 -15.19
CA PRO A 93 5.87 31.20 -16.60
C PRO A 93 7.03 32.14 -16.95
N ALA A 94 7.55 32.03 -18.18
CA ALA A 94 8.60 32.90 -18.70
C ALA A 94 8.16 34.36 -18.79
#